data_AF-A0A9E0SSS2-F1
#
_entry.id   AF-A0A9E0SSS2-F1
#
_cell.length_a   1.000
_cell.length_b   1.000
_cell.length_c   1.000
_cell.angle_alpha   90.00
_cell.angle_beta   90.00
_cell.angle_gamma   90.00
#
_symmetry.space_group_name_H-M   'P 1'
#
loop_
_entity.id
_entity.type
_entity.pdbx_description
1 polymer ?
#
loop_
_entity_poly.entity_id
_entity_poly.type
_entity_poly.pdbx_seq_one_letter_code
_entity_poly.pdbx_strand_id
1 'polypeptide(L)'
;MQINRATLFLQFAATGFLLAACSTAPSTDGKPRVTAEEAMVRFQAAKCCLSLAEIAPSPLEAERWLPSTDEQPLLASPAGKGFYTSFVLPDDDKTYYFRVESFVSRTDEASAQVVVPLVLILNKDFSVSRASSPSTLSYLPEKRIYGERESLYLFAKIDRKATPKEKYIVVTTFERLLGQELNLAAISGGDVMLIPIGKTVAASRTPITRQGVTLRSLPVGEVRLRYLPSMWEQPASDRSIRF
;
A
#
# COMPACT_ATOMS: atom_id res chain seq x y z
N MET A 1 58.63 -59.55 30.48
CA MET A 1 59.24 -60.15 29.26
C MET A 1 58.32 -59.82 28.09
N GLN A 2 58.86 -59.11 27.09
CA GLN A 2 58.47 -58.98 25.67
C GLN A 2 56.97 -58.75 25.31
N ILE A 3 56.56 -57.57 24.83
CA ILE A 3 56.80 -56.92 23.51
C ILE A 3 55.79 -57.34 22.41
N ASN A 4 54.94 -56.35 22.08
CA ASN A 4 54.50 -55.86 20.75
C ASN A 4 53.39 -56.52 19.89
N ARG A 5 52.53 -55.58 19.43
CA ARG A 5 51.96 -55.36 18.07
C ARG A 5 50.81 -56.31 17.68
N ALA A 6 49.73 -55.91 17.01
CA ALA A 6 49.47 -54.76 16.14
C ALA A 6 47.96 -54.50 16.01
N THR A 7 47.59 -53.23 16.02
CA THR A 7 46.80 -52.55 14.98
C THR A 7 45.59 -53.27 14.34
N LEU A 8 44.38 -52.74 14.55
CA LEU A 8 43.52 -52.37 13.42
C LEU A 8 42.55 -51.25 13.82
N PHE A 9 42.68 -50.14 13.10
CA PHE A 9 41.79 -49.00 13.11
C PHE A 9 40.46 -49.37 12.45
N LEU A 10 39.33 -49.01 13.08
CA LEU A 10 38.11 -48.69 12.34
C LEU A 10 37.61 -47.32 12.81
N GLN A 11 37.89 -46.32 11.99
CA GLN A 11 37.24 -45.02 12.02
C GLN A 11 35.86 -45.18 11.35
N PHE A 12 34.79 -44.98 12.12
CA PHE A 12 33.52 -44.56 11.55
C PHE A 12 33.32 -43.09 11.90
N ALA A 13 33.51 -42.25 10.89
CA ALA A 13 33.19 -40.83 10.92
C ALA A 13 31.67 -40.66 10.99
N ALA A 14 31.16 -40.32 12.17
CA ALA A 14 29.81 -39.78 12.32
C ALA A 14 29.87 -38.25 12.11
N THR A 15 30.02 -37.85 10.85
CA THR A 15 29.62 -36.52 10.38
C THR A 15 28.09 -36.47 10.40
N GLY A 16 27.50 -35.74 11.34
CA GLY A 16 26.05 -35.66 11.45
C GLY A 16 25.58 -34.42 12.21
N PHE A 17 25.06 -33.46 11.44
CA PHE A 17 24.21 -32.36 11.86
C PHE A 17 24.86 -31.24 12.70
N LEU A 18 25.49 -30.33 11.96
CA LEU A 18 25.36 -28.90 12.22
C LEU A 18 23.87 -28.58 12.39
N LEU A 19 23.44 -28.36 13.64
CA LEU A 19 22.19 -27.66 13.91
C LEU A 19 22.35 -26.26 13.34
N ALA A 20 21.88 -26.09 12.10
CA ALA A 20 21.52 -24.79 11.58
C ALA A 20 20.51 -24.21 12.57
N ALA A 21 20.99 -23.26 13.39
CA ALA A 21 20.11 -22.37 14.11
C ALA A 21 19.29 -21.65 13.04
N CYS A 22 18.07 -22.15 12.80
CA CYS A 22 17.02 -21.39 12.16
C CYS A 22 16.91 -20.10 12.96
N SER A 23 17.49 -19.04 12.41
CA SER A 23 17.17 -17.66 12.78
C SER A 23 15.71 -17.46 12.38
N THR A 24 14.79 -17.92 13.24
CA THR A 24 13.40 -17.47 13.22
C THR A 24 13.45 -15.96 13.38
N ALA A 25 13.22 -15.27 12.27
CA ALA A 25 13.01 -13.83 12.28
C ALA A 25 12.00 -13.51 13.39
N PRO A 26 12.21 -12.45 14.18
CA PRO A 26 11.29 -12.09 15.24
C PRO A 26 9.90 -11.92 14.64
N SER A 27 8.97 -12.79 15.02
CA SER A 27 7.56 -12.60 14.76
C SER A 27 7.17 -11.30 15.44
N THR A 28 6.74 -10.32 14.66
CA THR A 28 6.22 -9.05 15.17
C THR A 28 5.20 -9.31 16.27
N ASP A 29 5.54 -8.85 17.48
CA ASP A 29 4.79 -8.91 18.72
C ASP A 29 3.28 -8.70 18.57
N GLY A 30 2.49 -9.71 18.95
CA GLY A 30 1.65 -9.68 20.16
C GLY A 30 0.56 -8.62 20.34
N LYS A 31 0.36 -7.65 19.45
CA LYS A 31 -0.83 -6.78 19.50
C LYS A 31 -2.00 -7.49 18.82
N PRO A 32 -3.18 -7.63 19.46
CA PRO A 32 -4.38 -8.12 18.77
C PRO A 32 -4.59 -7.27 17.52
N ARG A 33 -4.60 -7.92 16.35
CA ARG A 33 -4.93 -7.27 15.10
C ARG A 33 -6.40 -6.86 15.22
N VAL A 34 -6.66 -5.56 15.40
CA VAL A 34 -8.02 -5.01 15.53
C VAL A 34 -8.85 -5.51 14.35
N THR A 35 -9.99 -6.12 14.63
CA THR A 35 -10.84 -6.64 13.56
C THR A 35 -11.43 -5.49 12.74
N ALA A 36 -11.88 -5.80 11.51
CA ALA A 36 -12.61 -4.87 10.67
C ALA A 36 -13.81 -4.23 11.41
N GLU A 37 -14.58 -5.05 12.14
CA GLU A 37 -15.71 -4.59 12.93
C GLU A 37 -15.28 -3.67 14.07
N GLU A 38 -14.26 -4.05 14.83
CA GLU A 38 -13.76 -3.25 15.94
C GLU A 38 -13.24 -1.89 15.47
N ALA A 39 -12.49 -1.88 14.37
CA ALA A 39 -11.99 -0.64 13.78
C ALA A 39 -13.14 0.26 13.28
N MET A 40 -14.20 -0.33 12.73
CA MET A 40 -15.39 0.41 12.32
C MET A 40 -16.13 1.03 13.50
N VAL A 41 -16.35 0.24 14.57
CA VAL A 41 -17.01 0.71 15.80
C VAL A 41 -16.20 1.86 16.41
N ARG A 42 -14.88 1.74 16.47
CA ARG A 42 -14.00 2.81 16.99
C ARG A 42 -14.02 4.06 16.12
N PHE A 43 -13.97 3.91 14.79
CA PHE A 43 -14.09 5.03 13.86
C PHE A 43 -15.42 5.79 14.02
N GLN A 44 -16.51 5.06 14.22
CA GLN A 44 -17.83 5.64 14.48
C GLN A 44 -17.88 6.38 15.82
N ALA A 45 -17.27 5.81 16.87
CA ALA A 45 -17.21 6.38 18.21
C ALA A 45 -16.22 7.55 18.37
N ALA A 46 -15.23 7.65 17.48
CA ALA A 46 -14.22 8.70 17.52
C ALA A 46 -14.87 10.09 17.41
N LYS A 47 -14.59 10.95 18.41
CA LYS A 47 -15.05 12.34 18.42
C LYS A 47 -14.33 13.12 17.32
N CYS A 48 -15.12 13.73 16.46
CA CYS A 48 -14.71 14.51 15.30
C CYS A 48 -14.25 15.93 15.70
N CYS A 49 -13.42 16.66 14.95
CA CYS A 49 -12.39 16.34 13.94
C CYS A 49 -11.50 17.58 13.81
N LEU A 50 -10.27 17.42 13.31
CA LEU A 50 -9.47 18.56 12.86
C LEU A 50 -9.97 19.06 11.50
N SER A 51 -9.98 20.37 11.29
CA SER A 51 -10.12 20.95 9.96
C SER A 51 -8.81 20.84 9.17
N LEU A 52 -8.88 21.05 7.84
CA LEU A 52 -7.68 21.06 6.99
C LEU A 52 -6.63 22.08 7.44
N ALA A 53 -7.04 23.20 8.03
CA ALA A 53 -6.13 24.23 8.52
C ALA A 53 -5.42 23.86 9.84
N GLU A 54 -5.93 22.86 10.55
CA GLU A 54 -5.40 22.41 11.85
C GLU A 54 -4.49 21.19 11.73
N ILE A 55 -4.26 20.69 10.51
CA ILE A 55 -3.38 19.53 10.30
C ILE A 55 -1.93 19.90 10.61
N ALA A 56 -1.19 18.98 11.22
CA ALA A 56 0.25 19.10 11.46
C ALA A 56 1.03 18.22 10.45
N PRO A 57 1.45 18.77 9.30
CA PRO A 57 2.12 17.99 8.26
C PRO A 57 3.54 17.56 8.68
N SER A 58 3.87 16.31 8.39
CA SER A 58 5.23 15.79 8.54
C SER A 58 6.09 16.11 7.31
N PRO A 59 7.42 16.17 7.41
CA PRO A 59 8.28 16.21 6.23
C PRO A 59 8.02 15.03 5.30
N LEU A 60 8.15 15.25 3.99
CA LEU A 60 8.08 14.16 3.01
C LEU A 60 9.34 13.30 3.11
N GLU A 61 9.16 11.99 3.28
CA GLU A 61 10.21 10.98 3.29
C GLU A 61 10.18 10.18 1.97
N ALA A 62 11.28 9.48 1.66
CA ALA A 62 11.36 8.67 0.43
C ALA A 62 10.33 7.52 0.42
N GLU A 63 10.08 6.92 1.58
CA GLU A 63 9.05 5.92 1.77
C GLU A 63 8.52 6.04 3.20
N ARG A 64 7.20 5.98 3.37
CA ARG A 64 6.57 6.02 4.68
C ARG A 64 5.34 5.13 4.73
N TRP A 65 5.32 4.27 5.73
CA TRP A 65 4.12 3.55 6.15
C TRP A 65 3.21 4.49 6.93
N LEU A 66 1.96 4.56 6.53
CA LEU A 66 0.99 5.43 7.15
C LEU A 66 0.32 4.66 8.28
N PRO A 67 0.36 5.18 9.51
CA PRO A 67 -0.46 4.63 10.59
C PRO A 67 -1.92 4.79 10.20
N SER A 68 -2.59 3.67 9.95
CA SER A 68 -4.04 3.64 9.86
C SER A 68 -4.53 3.13 11.22
N THR A 69 -4.34 3.92 12.26
CA THR A 69 -4.66 3.54 13.64
C THR A 69 -5.77 4.43 14.19
N ASP A 70 -6.54 3.89 15.11
CA ASP A 70 -7.64 4.54 15.84
C ASP A 70 -7.21 5.65 16.80
N GLU A 71 -5.91 5.77 17.06
CA GLU A 71 -5.32 6.81 17.92
C GLU A 71 -5.15 8.16 17.21
N GLN A 72 -5.34 8.24 15.89
CA GLN A 72 -5.17 9.48 15.15
C GLN A 72 -6.44 10.35 15.15
N PRO A 73 -6.30 11.69 15.21
CA PRO A 73 -7.42 12.58 15.00
C PRO A 73 -8.02 12.36 13.60
N LEU A 74 -9.35 12.40 13.52
CA LEU A 74 -10.03 12.37 12.24
C LEU A 74 -9.95 13.75 11.58
N LEU A 75 -9.73 13.77 10.26
CA LEU A 75 -9.85 14.96 9.43
C LEU A 75 -11.31 15.12 9.01
N ALA A 76 -11.88 16.31 9.17
CA ALA A 76 -13.14 16.69 8.54
C ALA A 76 -12.88 17.35 7.18
N SER A 77 -13.57 16.87 6.16
CA SER A 77 -13.57 17.46 4.82
C SER A 77 -14.99 17.48 4.24
N PRO A 78 -15.24 18.21 3.13
CA PRO A 78 -16.51 18.12 2.41
C PRO A 78 -16.87 16.71 1.94
N ALA A 79 -15.89 15.78 1.83
CA ALA A 79 -16.11 14.40 1.44
C ALA A 79 -16.43 13.45 2.62
N GLY A 80 -16.51 13.98 3.85
CA GLY A 80 -16.73 13.25 5.09
C GLY A 80 -15.51 13.28 6.01
N LYS A 81 -15.61 12.56 7.14
CA LYS A 81 -14.49 12.37 8.07
C LYS A 81 -13.62 11.16 7.71
N GLY A 82 -12.35 11.18 8.11
CA GLY A 82 -11.41 10.11 7.80
C GLY A 82 -10.12 10.14 8.63
N PHE A 83 -9.49 8.98 8.83
CA PHE A 83 -8.10 8.96 9.30
C PHE A 83 -7.21 9.57 8.22
N TYR A 84 -6.14 10.27 8.63
CA TYR A 84 -5.29 10.96 7.69
C TYR A 84 -3.83 10.95 8.11
N THR A 85 -2.96 11.03 7.11
CA THR A 85 -1.58 11.47 7.30
C THR A 85 -1.29 12.58 6.32
N SER A 86 -0.64 13.64 6.79
CA SER A 86 -0.29 14.79 5.95
C SER A 86 1.21 15.01 5.87
N PHE A 87 1.65 15.51 4.72
CA PHE A 87 3.03 15.77 4.39
C PHE A 87 3.21 17.18 3.85
N VAL A 88 4.35 17.80 4.18
CA VAL A 88 4.78 19.08 3.60
C VAL A 88 5.80 18.83 2.50
N LEU A 89 5.58 19.48 1.36
CA LEU A 89 6.52 19.49 0.24
C LEU A 89 7.69 20.43 0.53
N PRO A 90 8.92 20.09 0.10
CA PRO A 90 10.05 21.01 0.18
C PRO A 90 9.79 22.34 -0.56
N ASP A 91 10.42 23.42 -0.10
CA ASP A 91 10.38 24.73 -0.76
C ASP A 91 11.38 24.79 -1.92
N ASP A 92 11.15 23.95 -2.93
CA ASP A 92 11.87 23.98 -4.20
C ASP A 92 10.90 23.99 -5.40
N ASP A 93 11.47 24.01 -6.61
CA ASP A 93 10.77 24.02 -7.90
C ASP A 93 10.78 22.66 -8.62
N LYS A 94 11.09 21.58 -7.89
CA LYS A 94 11.20 20.23 -8.47
C LYS A 94 9.84 19.63 -8.78
N THR A 95 9.87 18.62 -9.64
CA THR A 95 8.73 17.72 -9.85
C THR A 95 8.83 16.52 -8.90
N TYR A 96 7.72 16.23 -8.22
CA TYR A 96 7.56 15.10 -7.33
C TYR A 96 6.62 14.07 -7.94
N TYR A 97 7.04 12.82 -7.92
CA TYR A 97 6.22 11.68 -8.28
C TYR A 97 6.04 10.81 -7.05
N PHE A 98 4.83 10.35 -6.81
CA PHE A 98 4.55 9.48 -5.69
C PHE A 98 3.55 8.40 -6.07
N ARG A 99 3.71 7.26 -5.40
CA ARG A 99 2.77 6.15 -5.40
C ARG A 99 2.19 6.04 -4.01
N VAL A 100 0.87 6.00 -3.93
CA VAL A 100 0.16 5.60 -2.71
C VAL A 100 -0.37 4.21 -2.94
N GLU A 101 -0.04 3.27 -2.05
CA GLU A 101 -0.44 1.87 -2.12
C GLU A 101 -1.15 1.50 -0.84
N SER A 102 -2.24 0.77 -0.95
CA SER A 102 -2.96 0.16 0.16
C SER A 102 -3.01 -1.33 -0.07
N PHE A 103 -2.45 -2.10 0.85
CA PHE A 103 -2.30 -3.54 0.69
C PHE A 103 -3.57 -4.28 1.10
N VAL A 104 -3.96 -5.23 0.28
CA VAL A 104 -5.10 -6.10 0.54
C VAL A 104 -4.72 -7.10 1.64
N SER A 105 -5.55 -7.18 2.68
CA SER A 105 -5.48 -8.17 3.73
C SER A 105 -6.57 -9.21 3.51
N ARG A 106 -6.19 -10.47 3.27
CA ARG A 106 -7.15 -11.57 3.16
C ARG A 106 -7.58 -12.03 4.55
N THR A 107 -8.88 -12.17 4.74
CA THR A 107 -9.47 -12.77 5.94
C THR A 107 -9.80 -14.23 5.71
N ASP A 108 -10.29 -14.59 4.51
CA ASP A 108 -10.48 -15.96 4.06
C ASP A 108 -10.35 -16.05 2.51
N GLU A 109 -10.77 -17.17 1.92
CA GLU A 109 -10.68 -17.41 0.47
C GLU A 109 -11.63 -16.50 -0.35
N ALA A 110 -12.76 -16.10 0.22
CA ALA A 110 -13.81 -15.31 -0.44
C ALA A 110 -13.83 -13.84 0.00
N SER A 111 -13.22 -13.50 1.14
CA SER A 111 -13.25 -12.18 1.75
C SER A 111 -11.86 -11.55 1.87
N ALA A 112 -11.78 -10.30 1.42
CA ALA A 112 -10.58 -9.49 1.51
C ALA A 112 -10.92 -8.07 1.96
N GLN A 113 -9.96 -7.42 2.60
CA GLN A 113 -10.13 -6.11 3.22
C GLN A 113 -9.02 -5.17 2.78
N VAL A 114 -9.34 -3.89 2.63
CA VAL A 114 -8.38 -2.86 2.19
C VAL A 114 -8.79 -1.49 2.68
N VAL A 115 -7.83 -0.59 2.91
CA VAL A 115 -8.12 0.84 3.04
C VAL A 115 -8.23 1.43 1.65
N VAL A 116 -9.26 2.21 1.32
CA VAL A 116 -9.32 2.91 0.02
C VAL A 116 -8.52 4.21 0.14
N PRO A 117 -7.27 4.28 -0.38
CA PRO A 117 -6.45 5.45 -0.15
C PRO A 117 -6.85 6.56 -1.13
N LEU A 118 -7.13 7.73 -0.60
CA LEU A 118 -7.36 8.95 -1.36
C LEU A 118 -6.30 9.99 -1.03
N VAL A 119 -5.98 10.83 -2.00
CA VAL A 119 -5.01 11.90 -1.88
C VAL A 119 -5.68 13.25 -2.13
N LEU A 120 -5.46 14.18 -1.21
CA LEU A 120 -5.73 15.60 -1.39
C LEU A 120 -4.41 16.34 -1.56
N ILE A 121 -4.33 17.24 -2.53
CA ILE A 121 -3.23 18.19 -2.67
C ILE A 121 -3.74 19.56 -2.25
N LEU A 122 -3.09 20.15 -1.25
CA LEU A 122 -3.50 21.43 -0.68
C LEU A 122 -2.51 22.53 -1.05
N ASN A 123 -3.03 23.74 -1.20
CA ASN A 123 -2.23 24.95 -1.32
C ASN A 123 -1.65 25.38 0.04
N LYS A 124 -0.76 26.38 0.04
CA LYS A 124 -0.18 26.99 1.26
C LYS A 124 -1.22 27.48 2.27
N ASP A 125 -2.41 27.87 1.80
CA ASP A 125 -3.55 28.33 2.60
C ASP A 125 -4.50 27.18 3.03
N PHE A 126 -4.08 25.92 2.84
CA PHE A 126 -4.85 24.71 3.11
C PHE A 126 -6.12 24.53 2.25
N SER A 127 -6.33 25.35 1.22
CA SER A 127 -7.37 25.10 0.22
C SER A 127 -7.04 23.86 -0.62
N VAL A 128 -8.05 23.06 -0.95
CA VAL A 128 -7.88 21.87 -1.80
C VAL A 128 -7.66 22.31 -3.26
N SER A 129 -6.48 22.02 -3.80
CA SER A 129 -6.14 22.23 -5.21
C SER A 129 -6.62 21.07 -6.07
N ARG A 130 -6.35 19.83 -5.61
CA ARG A 130 -6.71 18.59 -6.30
C ARG A 130 -7.13 17.53 -5.30
N ALA A 131 -7.99 16.61 -5.74
CA ALA A 131 -8.43 15.47 -4.95
C ALA A 131 -8.56 14.25 -5.84
N SER A 132 -8.04 13.11 -5.39
CA SER A 132 -8.33 11.83 -6.03
C SER A 132 -9.74 11.37 -5.72
N SER A 133 -10.21 10.39 -6.47
CA SER A 133 -11.46 9.69 -6.19
C SER A 133 -11.26 8.18 -6.32
N PRO A 134 -12.22 7.34 -5.88
CA PRO A 134 -12.09 5.90 -6.04
C PRO A 134 -11.86 5.44 -7.49
N SER A 135 -12.37 6.17 -8.49
CA SER A 135 -12.16 5.85 -9.91
C SER A 135 -10.74 6.15 -10.41
N THR A 136 -9.93 6.83 -9.59
CA THR A 136 -8.53 7.13 -9.85
C THR A 136 -7.60 5.99 -9.38
N LEU A 137 -8.13 5.03 -8.62
CA LEU A 137 -7.37 3.90 -8.15
C LEU A 137 -7.22 2.84 -9.24
N SER A 138 -6.05 2.23 -9.24
CA SER A 138 -5.74 1.01 -9.98
C SER A 138 -5.60 -0.15 -9.00
N TYR A 139 -5.86 -1.36 -9.48
CA TYR A 139 -5.70 -2.58 -8.69
C TYR A 139 -4.54 -3.40 -9.24
N LEU A 140 -3.60 -3.75 -8.38
CA LEU A 140 -2.50 -4.67 -8.66
C LEU A 140 -2.85 -6.05 -8.09
N PRO A 141 -3.11 -7.06 -8.93
CA PRO A 141 -3.27 -8.43 -8.45
C PRO A 141 -1.94 -8.96 -7.90
N GLU A 142 -2.02 -9.88 -6.94
CA GLU A 142 -0.84 -10.59 -6.43
C GLU A 142 -0.08 -11.29 -7.58
N LYS A 143 1.20 -10.95 -7.77
CA LYS A 143 2.09 -11.64 -8.71
C LYS A 143 3.13 -12.43 -7.93
N ARG A 144 2.84 -13.72 -7.74
CA ARG A 144 3.68 -14.67 -6.98
C ARG A 144 5.14 -14.74 -7.45
N ILE A 145 5.43 -14.40 -8.70
CA ILE A 145 6.78 -14.51 -9.29
C ILE A 145 7.70 -13.36 -8.86
N TYR A 146 7.16 -12.18 -8.54
CA TYR A 146 7.95 -10.98 -8.21
C TYR A 146 7.78 -10.50 -6.77
N GLY A 147 7.05 -11.26 -5.94
CA GLY A 147 6.78 -10.88 -4.55
C GLY A 147 5.88 -9.64 -4.41
N GLU A 148 5.17 -9.24 -5.48
CA GLU A 148 4.26 -8.11 -5.46
C GLU A 148 2.99 -8.48 -4.68
N ARG A 149 2.73 -7.74 -3.60
CA ARG A 149 1.54 -7.89 -2.78
C ARG A 149 0.34 -7.26 -3.47
N GLU A 150 -0.79 -7.96 -3.38
CA GLU A 150 -2.09 -7.46 -3.83
C GLU A 150 -2.39 -6.09 -3.20
N SER A 151 -2.68 -5.09 -4.03
CA SER A 151 -2.85 -3.71 -3.54
C SER A 151 -3.77 -2.87 -4.43
N LEU A 152 -4.43 -1.90 -3.80
CA LEU A 152 -4.97 -0.73 -4.49
C LEU A 152 -3.87 0.32 -4.52
N TYR A 153 -3.71 1.00 -5.65
CA TYR A 153 -2.71 2.06 -5.74
C TYR A 153 -3.17 3.22 -6.62
N LEU A 154 -2.59 4.37 -6.39
CA LEU A 154 -2.65 5.50 -7.30
C LEU A 154 -1.27 6.13 -7.44
N PHE A 155 -1.09 6.84 -8.55
CA PHE A 155 0.06 7.70 -8.74
C PHE A 155 -0.37 9.15 -8.72
N ALA A 156 0.47 10.04 -8.21
CA ALA A 156 0.30 11.44 -8.50
C ALA A 156 1.62 12.17 -8.72
N LYS A 157 1.47 13.30 -9.42
CA LYS A 157 2.54 14.19 -9.86
C LYS A 157 2.26 15.58 -9.27
N ILE A 158 3.28 16.21 -8.70
CA ILE A 158 3.26 17.63 -8.34
C ILE A 158 4.44 18.31 -9.01
N ASP A 159 4.16 19.28 -9.87
CA ASP A 159 5.17 20.03 -10.60
C ASP A 159 5.25 21.43 -9.96
N ARG A 160 6.17 21.62 -9.00
CA ARG A 160 6.19 22.84 -8.17
C ARG A 160 6.45 24.11 -8.97
N LYS A 161 7.04 23.99 -10.17
CA LYS A 161 7.19 25.12 -11.09
C LYS A 161 5.85 25.51 -11.73
N ALA A 162 5.04 24.53 -12.14
CA ALA A 162 3.72 24.78 -12.71
C ALA A 162 2.64 25.10 -11.66
N THR A 163 2.74 24.51 -10.47
CA THR A 163 1.78 24.67 -9.36
C THR A 163 2.48 25.18 -8.07
N PRO A 164 3.05 26.39 -8.09
CA PRO A 164 3.89 26.90 -6.99
C PRO A 164 3.15 27.09 -5.66
N LYS A 165 1.81 27.10 -5.68
CA LYS A 165 0.97 27.21 -4.49
C LYS A 165 0.74 25.87 -3.76
N GLU A 166 0.86 24.72 -4.44
CA GLU A 166 0.62 23.39 -3.86
C GLU A 166 1.71 23.02 -2.86
N LYS A 167 1.38 22.88 -1.58
CA LYS A 167 2.38 22.74 -0.49
C LYS A 167 2.21 21.47 0.33
N TYR A 168 0.99 20.94 0.44
CA TYR A 168 0.72 19.81 1.31
C TYR A 168 0.09 18.65 0.55
N ILE A 169 0.43 17.43 0.95
CA ILE A 169 -0.20 16.19 0.52
C ILE A 169 -0.95 15.63 1.73
N VAL A 170 -2.19 15.22 1.57
CA VAL A 170 -2.95 14.50 2.59
C VAL A 170 -3.38 13.16 2.02
N VAL A 171 -3.01 12.07 2.68
CA VAL A 171 -3.50 10.73 2.36
C VAL A 171 -4.56 10.35 3.39
N THR A 172 -5.75 9.93 2.94
CA THR A 172 -6.90 9.66 3.80
C THR A 172 -7.84 8.61 3.21
N THR A 173 -8.77 8.08 4.01
CA THR A 173 -9.94 7.32 3.57
C THR A 173 -11.19 7.93 4.20
N PHE A 174 -12.24 8.15 3.41
CA PHE A 174 -13.46 8.81 3.90
C PHE A 174 -14.53 7.83 4.35
N GLU A 175 -15.28 8.24 5.38
CA GLU A 175 -16.36 7.43 5.98
C GLU A 175 -17.35 6.85 4.98
N ARG A 176 -17.68 7.60 3.93
CA ARG A 176 -18.64 7.16 2.91
C ARG A 176 -18.19 5.90 2.17
N LEU A 177 -16.88 5.64 2.10
CA LEU A 177 -16.32 4.48 1.43
C LEU A 177 -16.22 3.28 2.36
N LEU A 178 -16.39 3.45 3.66
CA LEU A 178 -16.18 2.41 4.64
C LEU A 178 -17.29 1.37 4.61
N GLY A 179 -16.92 0.09 4.71
CA GLY A 179 -17.84 -1.03 4.68
C GLY A 179 -18.43 -1.33 3.30
N GLN A 180 -18.17 -0.49 2.28
CA GLN A 180 -18.60 -0.75 0.91
C GLN A 180 -17.79 -1.88 0.29
N GLU A 181 -18.48 -2.70 -0.51
CA GLU A 181 -17.85 -3.65 -1.42
C GLU A 181 -17.32 -2.90 -2.63
N LEU A 182 -16.04 -3.06 -2.91
CA LEU A 182 -15.38 -2.44 -4.05
C LEU A 182 -15.59 -3.31 -5.28
N ASN A 183 -16.24 -2.74 -6.28
CA ASN A 183 -16.30 -3.36 -7.59
C ASN A 183 -14.94 -3.20 -8.28
N LEU A 184 -14.08 -4.22 -8.19
CA LEU A 184 -12.77 -4.24 -8.83
C LEU A 184 -12.84 -4.08 -10.36
N ALA A 185 -13.96 -4.41 -11.01
CA ALA A 185 -14.13 -4.16 -12.44
C ALA A 185 -14.29 -2.66 -12.77
N ALA A 186 -14.71 -1.85 -11.81
CA ALA A 186 -14.80 -0.38 -11.92
C ALA A 186 -13.50 0.34 -11.52
N ILE A 187 -12.57 -0.36 -10.86
CA ILE A 187 -11.24 0.13 -10.45
C ILE A 187 -10.26 -0.38 -11.51
N SER A 188 -9.91 0.46 -12.48
CA SER A 188 -9.21 0.02 -13.69
C SER A 188 -7.85 -0.60 -13.37
N GLY A 189 -7.69 -1.87 -13.69
CA GLY A 189 -6.44 -2.60 -13.66
C GLY A 189 -6.55 -3.81 -14.57
N GLY A 190 -6.64 -3.60 -15.88
CA GLY A 190 -6.57 -4.72 -16.81
C GLY A 190 -5.14 -5.24 -16.84
N ASP A 191 -4.92 -6.50 -16.47
CA ASP A 191 -3.68 -7.16 -16.84
C ASP A 191 -3.60 -7.18 -18.38
N VAL A 192 -2.53 -6.62 -18.92
CA VAL A 192 -2.17 -6.81 -20.33
C VAL A 192 -1.43 -8.14 -20.37
N MET A 193 -2.14 -9.20 -20.72
CA MET A 193 -1.51 -10.48 -21.01
C MET A 193 -0.95 -10.42 -22.42
N LEU A 194 0.37 -10.60 -22.56
CA LEU A 194 1.03 -10.74 -23.84
C LEU A 194 0.85 -12.18 -24.32
N ILE A 195 -0.03 -12.39 -25.30
CA ILE A 195 -0.25 -13.70 -25.91
C ILE A 195 0.64 -13.80 -27.15
N PRO A 196 1.64 -14.69 -27.18
CA PRO A 196 2.39 -14.94 -28.40
C PRO A 196 1.47 -15.63 -29.43
N ILE A 197 1.29 -15.01 -30.59
CA ILE A 197 0.57 -15.57 -31.75
C ILE A 197 1.59 -15.71 -32.88
N GLY A 198 2.27 -16.85 -32.95
CA GLY A 198 3.35 -17.06 -33.91
C GLY A 198 4.57 -16.16 -33.61
N LYS A 199 4.95 -15.28 -34.55
CA LYS A 199 6.07 -14.32 -34.38
C LYS A 199 5.64 -12.95 -33.84
N THR A 200 4.35 -12.74 -33.61
CA THR A 200 3.80 -11.48 -33.09
C THR A 200 3.27 -11.68 -31.67
N VAL A 201 3.26 -10.59 -30.90
CA VAL A 201 2.71 -10.56 -29.55
C VAL A 201 1.41 -9.76 -29.60
N ALA A 202 0.29 -10.39 -29.24
CA ALA A 202 -0.97 -9.71 -29.07
C ALA A 202 -1.13 -9.29 -27.60
N ALA A 203 -1.39 -8.01 -27.37
CA ALA A 203 -1.74 -7.49 -26.06
C ALA A 203 -3.25 -7.70 -25.84
N SER A 204 -3.62 -8.61 -24.95
CA SER A 204 -5.02 -8.77 -24.52
C SER A 204 -5.22 -8.11 -23.17
N ARG A 205 -6.13 -7.14 -23.07
CA ARG A 205 -6.64 -6.65 -21.79
C ARG A 205 -7.70 -7.62 -21.32
N THR A 206 -7.33 -8.50 -20.38
CA THR A 206 -8.35 -9.30 -19.71
C THR A 206 -8.78 -8.49 -18.50
N PRO A 207 -10.07 -8.11 -18.35
CA PRO A 207 -10.53 -7.59 -17.08
C PRO A 207 -10.20 -8.64 -16.01
N ILE A 208 -9.60 -8.22 -14.89
CA ILE A 208 -9.39 -9.11 -13.75
C ILE A 208 -10.76 -9.36 -13.12
N THR A 209 -11.55 -10.23 -13.75
CA THR A 209 -12.61 -10.95 -13.07
C THR A 209 -11.94 -12.06 -12.28
N ARG A 210 -11.33 -11.74 -11.13
CA ARG A 210 -11.36 -12.72 -10.04
C ARG A 210 -12.82 -12.81 -9.61
N GLN A 211 -13.58 -13.66 -10.30
CA GLN A 211 -14.93 -14.03 -9.86
C GLN A 211 -14.83 -14.51 -8.41
N GLY A 212 -15.49 -13.81 -7.48
CA GLY A 212 -15.76 -14.34 -6.14
C GLY A 212 -14.96 -13.77 -4.96
N VAL A 213 -14.09 -12.76 -5.13
CA VAL A 213 -13.48 -12.07 -3.96
C VAL A 213 -14.17 -10.74 -3.74
N THR A 214 -14.90 -10.64 -2.63
CA THR A 214 -15.48 -9.37 -2.17
C THR A 214 -14.41 -8.58 -1.43
N LEU A 215 -14.01 -7.42 -1.99
CA LEU A 215 -13.06 -6.52 -1.36
C LEU A 215 -13.80 -5.44 -0.57
N ARG A 216 -13.69 -5.48 0.76
CA ARG A 216 -14.37 -4.54 1.67
C ARG A 216 -13.43 -3.42 2.11
N SER A 217 -13.91 -2.19 2.00
CA SER A 217 -13.18 -1.01 2.46
C SER A 217 -13.23 -0.85 3.99
N LEU A 218 -12.10 -0.55 4.61
CA LEU A 218 -11.94 -0.36 6.05
C LEU A 218 -11.29 0.98 6.41
N PRO A 219 -11.50 1.44 7.66
CA PRO A 219 -10.86 2.66 8.14
C PRO A 219 -9.38 2.43 8.50
N VAL A 220 -8.99 1.18 8.73
CA VAL A 220 -7.63 0.79 9.13
C VAL A 220 -7.07 -0.29 8.23
N GLY A 221 -5.75 -0.25 8.01
CA GLY A 221 -5.03 -1.17 7.15
C GLY A 221 -3.62 -0.66 6.85
N GLU A 222 -2.96 -1.32 5.91
CA GLU A 222 -1.57 -1.07 5.60
C GLU A 222 -1.47 -0.17 4.37
N VAL A 223 -1.12 1.11 4.58
CA VAL A 223 -0.98 2.09 3.50
C VAL A 223 0.47 2.59 3.45
N ARG A 224 1.01 2.71 2.24
CA ARG A 224 2.37 3.18 1.97
C ARG A 224 2.34 4.36 1.00
N LEU A 225 3.05 5.42 1.35
CA LEU A 225 3.44 6.48 0.42
C LEU A 225 4.90 6.27 0.03
N ARG A 226 5.19 6.25 -1.27
CA ARG A 226 6.56 6.15 -1.80
C ARG A 226 6.84 7.26 -2.80
N TYR A 227 7.95 7.96 -2.61
CA TYR A 227 8.52 8.86 -3.60
C TYR A 227 9.16 8.06 -4.74
N LEU A 228 8.90 8.49 -5.97
CA LEU A 228 9.50 7.90 -7.17
C LEU A 228 10.47 8.90 -7.80
N PRO A 229 11.68 8.48 -8.17
CA PRO A 229 12.64 9.35 -8.83
C PRO A 229 12.20 9.78 -10.24
N SER A 230 11.28 9.06 -10.89
CA SER A 230 10.70 9.47 -12.17
C SER A 230 9.32 8.90 -12.44
N MET A 231 8.60 9.50 -13.40
CA MET A 231 7.31 8.99 -13.91
C MET A 231 7.44 7.63 -14.62
N TRP A 232 8.64 7.25 -15.06
CA TRP A 232 8.86 6.03 -15.85
C TRP A 232 8.80 4.75 -15.02
N GLU A 233 8.84 4.86 -13.70
CA GLU A 233 8.60 3.76 -12.78
C GLU A 233 7.11 3.41 -12.61
N GLN A 234 6.22 4.13 -13.32
CA GLN A 234 4.83 3.73 -13.48
C GLN A 234 4.72 2.58 -14.50
N PRO A 235 3.88 1.56 -14.25
CA PRO A 235 3.52 0.57 -15.26
C PRO A 235 3.08 1.26 -16.55
N ALA A 236 3.58 0.81 -17.70
CA ALA A 236 3.31 1.45 -18.99
C ALA A 236 1.82 1.56 -19.34
N SER A 237 0.99 0.66 -18.79
CA SER A 237 -0.47 0.65 -18.91
C SER A 237 -1.17 1.79 -18.15
N ASP A 238 -0.47 2.49 -17.25
CA ASP A 238 -1.06 3.39 -16.25
C ASP A 238 -0.60 4.85 -16.38
N ARG A 239 0.21 5.16 -17.41
CA ARG A 239 0.77 6.50 -17.66
C ARG A 239 -0.28 7.58 -17.94
N SER A 240 -1.55 7.19 -18.13
CA SER A 240 -2.68 8.09 -18.36
C SER A 240 -3.40 8.54 -17.09
N ILE A 241 -3.22 7.88 -15.95
CA ILE A 241 -3.90 8.25 -14.71
C ILE A 241 -3.09 9.34 -14.01
N ARG A 242 -3.30 10.56 -14.49
CA ARG A 242 -2.97 11.80 -13.80
C ARG A 242 -4.29 12.41 -13.36
N PHE A 243 -4.38 12.88 -12.14
CA PHE A 243 -5.50 13.68 -11.67
C PHE A 243 -5.00 15.01 -11.13
#